data_AF-A0A8R2D4L6-F1
#
_entry.id   AF-A0A8R2D4L6-F1
#
_cell.length_a   1.000
_cell.length_b   1.000
_cell.length_c   1.000
_cell.angle_alpha   90.00
_cell.angle_beta   90.00
_cell.angle_gamma   90.00
#
_symmetry.space_group_name_H-M   'P 1'
#
loop_
_entity.id
_entity.type
_entity.pdbx_description
1 polymer ?
#
loop_
_entity_poly.entity_id
_entity_poly.type
_entity_poly.pdbx_seq_one_letter_code
_entity_poly.pdbx_strand_id
1 'polypeptide(L)'
;MENYMDELNSKLSIVSSSAENNHNSIEFGATVIPIYLNINHQKNPDYNPKCTAMILDFGSIPQDVGEIYFKNYYTYIISILVMKISNNDSKRSKKWYIAIRQKKLRNNVHTEFESQDYECIKSSESEIDWSDLYKIKLILRQPSPNWSNFGIDDVKVIRKVQSGNV
;
A
#
# COMPACT_ATOMS: atom_id res chain seq x y z
N MET A 1 -14.10 -50.02 4.34
CA MET A 1 -14.25 -48.72 5.01
C MET A 1 -13.25 -47.78 4.35
N GLU A 2 -13.45 -47.52 3.05
CA GLU A 2 -12.40 -46.99 2.17
C GLU A 2 -12.99 -46.26 0.95
N ASN A 3 -14.26 -45.82 1.04
CA ASN A 3 -15.00 -45.14 -0.03
C ASN A 3 -15.68 -43.86 0.51
N TYR A 4 -14.97 -43.08 1.33
CA TYR A 4 -15.47 -41.79 1.82
C TYR A 4 -14.43 -40.66 1.76
N MET A 5 -13.23 -40.94 1.24
CA MET A 5 -12.15 -39.96 1.14
C MET A 5 -11.88 -39.49 -0.31
N ASP A 6 -12.46 -40.14 -1.31
CA ASP A 6 -12.29 -39.72 -2.72
C ASP A 6 -13.32 -38.66 -3.17
N GLU A 7 -14.40 -38.46 -2.41
CA GLU A 7 -15.47 -37.51 -2.76
C GLU A 7 -15.25 -36.09 -2.19
N LEU A 8 -14.31 -35.93 -1.25
CA LEU A 8 -13.90 -34.63 -0.69
C LEU A 8 -12.78 -33.96 -1.48
N ASN A 9 -12.02 -34.72 -2.28
CA ASN A 9 -10.93 -34.20 -3.09
C ASN A 9 -11.37 -33.67 -4.47
N SER A 10 -12.63 -33.85 -4.88
CA SER A 10 -13.14 -33.30 -6.15
C SER A 10 -13.79 -31.91 -6.03
N LYS A 11 -13.92 -31.37 -4.82
CA LYS A 11 -14.51 -30.03 -4.57
C LYS A 11 -13.55 -28.98 -4.03
N LEU A 12 -12.25 -29.29 -3.94
CA LEU A 12 -11.19 -28.32 -3.64
C LEU A 12 -10.25 -28.10 -4.84
N SER A 13 -10.79 -28.07 -6.05
CA SER A 13 -10.16 -27.26 -7.11
C SER A 13 -10.59 -25.80 -6.90
N ILE A 14 -10.05 -25.17 -5.85
CA ILE A 14 -9.94 -23.72 -5.86
C ILE A 14 -9.02 -23.45 -7.03
N VAL A 15 -9.64 -23.06 -8.14
CA VAL A 15 -8.98 -22.43 -9.27
C VAL A 15 -8.16 -21.30 -8.65
N SER A 16 -6.85 -21.54 -8.55
CA SER A 16 -5.85 -20.51 -8.42
C SER A 16 -6.11 -19.55 -9.57
N SER A 17 -6.91 -18.52 -9.33
CA SER A 17 -6.94 -17.35 -10.19
C SER A 17 -5.67 -16.57 -9.93
N SER A 18 -4.53 -17.16 -10.27
CA SER A 18 -3.42 -16.40 -10.82
C SER A 18 -3.96 -15.84 -12.13
N ALA A 19 -4.73 -14.76 -12.01
CA ALA A 19 -5.08 -13.92 -13.13
C ALA A 19 -3.73 -13.35 -13.61
N GLU A 20 -3.12 -14.05 -14.55
CA GLU A 20 -2.17 -13.50 -15.51
C GLU A 20 -2.94 -12.46 -16.33
N ASN A 21 -3.31 -11.36 -15.68
CA ASN A 21 -3.73 -10.18 -16.39
C ASN A 21 -2.45 -9.64 -17.03
N ASN A 22 -2.34 -9.84 -18.34
CA ASN A 22 -1.46 -9.09 -19.24
C ASN A 22 -1.82 -7.59 -19.17
N HIS A 23 -1.62 -6.97 -18.02
CA HIS A 23 -1.54 -5.52 -17.91
C HIS A 23 -0.17 -5.16 -18.46
N ASN A 24 -0.15 -4.41 -19.56
CA ASN A 24 1.03 -3.65 -19.99
C ASN A 24 1.31 -2.56 -18.94
N SER A 25 1.67 -2.95 -17.72
CA SER A 25 1.99 -2.09 -16.60
C SER A 25 3.45 -1.69 -16.71
N ILE A 26 3.68 -0.39 -16.89
CA ILE A 26 5.03 0.17 -16.86
C ILE A 26 5.36 0.51 -15.40
N GLU A 27 6.27 -0.26 -14.80
CA GLU A 27 6.88 0.10 -13.51
C GLU A 27 7.77 1.34 -13.71
N PHE A 28 7.79 2.22 -12.73
CA PHE A 28 8.69 3.38 -12.73
C PHE A 28 9.35 3.54 -11.36
N GLY A 29 10.58 4.05 -11.40
CA GLY A 29 11.39 4.21 -10.20
C GLY A 29 10.82 5.28 -9.27
N ALA A 30 10.81 4.98 -7.97
CA ALA A 30 10.53 5.92 -6.90
C ALA A 30 11.61 5.78 -5.83
N THR A 31 12.14 6.90 -5.34
CA THR A 31 13.05 6.85 -4.20
C THR A 31 12.24 6.66 -2.93
N VAL A 32 12.51 5.58 -2.19
CA VAL A 32 11.87 5.30 -0.91
C VAL A 32 12.64 5.98 0.21
N ILE A 33 12.01 6.93 0.90
CA ILE A 33 12.58 7.65 2.04
C ILE A 33 11.84 7.22 3.31
N PRO A 34 12.47 6.41 4.19
CA PRO A 34 11.85 6.04 5.46
C PRO A 34 11.76 7.25 6.40
N ILE A 35 10.63 7.38 7.09
CA ILE A 35 10.38 8.40 8.12
C ILE A 35 9.87 7.72 9.37
N TYR A 36 10.74 7.62 10.37
CA TYR A 36 10.35 7.15 11.68
C TYR A 36 9.58 8.24 12.41
N LEU A 37 8.28 8.04 12.58
CA LEU A 37 7.45 8.92 13.38
C LEU A 37 7.63 8.54 14.84
N ASN A 38 8.44 9.30 15.57
CA ASN A 38 8.48 9.19 17.03
C ASN A 38 7.23 9.86 17.61
N ILE A 39 6.13 9.12 17.66
CA ILE A 39 4.91 9.55 18.34
C ILE A 39 5.08 9.21 19.83
N ASN A 40 6.03 9.85 20.51
CA ASN A 40 6.01 10.22 21.92
C ASN A 40 7.41 10.65 22.42
N HIS A 41 7.47 11.84 23.00
CA HIS A 41 8.62 12.34 23.74
C HIS A 41 8.68 11.70 25.14
N GLN A 42 8.69 10.37 25.26
CA GLN A 42 8.74 9.69 26.57
C GLN A 42 9.78 8.58 26.63
N LYS A 43 10.53 8.64 27.74
CA LYS A 43 11.68 7.85 28.19
C LYS A 43 11.35 6.36 28.42
N ASN A 44 10.72 5.67 27.49
CA ASN A 44 10.49 4.23 27.61
C ASN A 44 11.18 3.49 26.44
N PRO A 45 12.34 2.85 26.68
CA PRO A 45 13.11 2.17 25.63
C PRO A 45 12.37 0.99 24.99
N ASP A 46 11.30 0.50 25.63
CA ASP A 46 10.47 -0.62 25.13
C ASP A 46 9.28 -0.14 24.27
N TYR A 47 9.14 1.16 24.01
CA TYR A 47 8.04 1.70 23.20
C TYR A 47 8.35 1.65 21.71
N ASN A 48 7.80 0.66 21.02
CA ASN A 48 7.81 0.59 19.57
C ASN A 48 6.77 1.58 18.98
N PRO A 49 7.15 2.51 18.08
CA PRO A 49 6.18 3.37 17.42
C PRO A 49 5.19 2.52 16.64
N LYS A 50 3.94 2.43 17.13
CA LYS A 50 2.81 1.74 16.47
C LYS A 50 2.37 2.38 15.14
N CYS A 51 3.22 3.25 14.60
CA CYS A 51 3.04 4.03 13.40
C CYS A 51 4.41 4.33 12.78
N THR A 52 4.62 3.92 11.54
CA THR A 52 5.80 4.30 10.73
C THR A 52 5.32 4.99 9.45
N ALA A 53 6.14 5.84 8.87
CA ALA A 53 5.83 6.48 7.60
C ALA A 53 6.96 6.28 6.59
N MET A 54 6.62 6.25 5.32
CA MET A 54 7.59 6.26 4.23
C MET A 54 7.09 7.16 3.11
N ILE A 55 8.02 7.80 2.42
CA ILE A 55 7.73 8.65 1.26
C ILE A 55 8.30 7.98 0.02
N LEU A 56 7.45 7.80 -0.98
CA LEU A 56 7.82 7.51 -2.36
C LEU A 56 8.00 8.86 -3.04
N ASP A 57 9.24 9.19 -3.42
CA ASP A 57 9.60 10.45 -4.08
C ASP A 57 9.84 10.20 -5.57
N PHE A 58 9.07 10.87 -6.42
CA PHE A 58 9.18 10.78 -7.88
C PHE A 58 10.08 11.89 -8.47
N GLY A 59 10.70 12.70 -7.61
CA GLY A 59 11.64 13.75 -8.01
C GLY A 59 10.95 14.97 -8.60
N SER A 60 11.56 15.53 -9.65
CA SER A 60 11.12 16.80 -10.24
C SER A 60 9.99 16.68 -11.26
N ILE A 61 9.77 15.48 -11.81
CA ILE A 61 8.78 15.22 -12.85
C ILE A 61 7.61 14.47 -12.22
N PRO A 62 6.39 15.05 -12.21
CA PRO A 62 5.24 14.38 -11.63
C PRO A 62 4.88 13.11 -12.42
N GLN A 63 4.26 12.13 -11.75
CA GLN A 63 3.91 10.84 -12.32
C GLN A 63 2.43 10.54 -12.12
N ASP A 64 1.84 9.87 -13.11
CA ASP A 64 0.49 9.32 -13.03
C ASP A 64 0.54 7.89 -12.48
N VAL A 65 0.00 7.71 -11.29
CA VAL A 65 0.09 6.45 -10.56
C VAL A 65 -1.21 5.67 -10.70
N GLY A 66 -1.10 4.43 -11.16
CA GLY A 66 -2.23 3.51 -11.28
C GLY A 66 -2.37 2.63 -10.04
N GLU A 67 -1.27 2.01 -9.61
CA GLU A 67 -1.30 1.02 -8.54
C GLU A 67 0.01 1.06 -7.73
N ILE A 68 -0.07 0.72 -6.44
CA ILE A 68 1.08 0.49 -5.57
C ILE A 68 1.01 -0.98 -5.13
N TYR A 69 2.04 -1.74 -5.45
CA TYR A 69 2.23 -3.12 -5.00
C TYR A 69 3.29 -3.16 -3.92
N PHE A 70 3.10 -3.98 -2.90
CA PHE A 70 4.11 -4.19 -1.87
C PHE A 70 3.87 -5.52 -1.17
N LYS A 71 4.90 -6.08 -0.58
CA LYS A 71 4.78 -7.18 0.36
C LYS A 71 4.42 -6.62 1.73
N ASN A 72 3.29 -7.03 2.30
CA ASN A 72 2.94 -6.64 3.65
C ASN A 72 3.90 -7.32 4.64
N TYR A 73 4.24 -6.64 5.74
CA TYR A 73 4.93 -7.27 6.87
C TYR A 73 4.24 -6.82 8.16
N TYR A 74 3.16 -7.51 8.51
CA TYR A 74 2.36 -7.23 9.71
C TYR A 74 1.80 -5.79 9.80
N THR A 75 1.69 -5.05 8.69
CA THR A 75 0.94 -3.78 8.71
C THR A 75 -0.55 -4.07 8.71
N TYR A 76 -1.28 -3.47 9.66
CA TYR A 76 -2.73 -3.66 9.77
C TYR A 76 -3.52 -2.56 9.07
N ILE A 77 -3.12 -1.29 9.26
CA ILE A 77 -3.77 -0.13 8.65
C ILE A 77 -2.75 0.66 7.85
N ILE A 78 -3.15 1.09 6.65
CA ILE A 78 -2.41 2.03 5.83
C ILE A 78 -3.24 3.30 5.55
N SER A 79 -2.63 4.45 5.74
CA SER A 79 -3.11 5.74 5.22
C SER A 79 -2.21 6.18 4.08
N ILE A 80 -2.80 6.74 3.03
CA ILE A 80 -2.07 7.27 1.88
C ILE A 80 -2.34 8.75 1.73
N LEU A 81 -1.27 9.54 1.70
CA LEU A 81 -1.33 10.94 1.31
C LEU A 81 -0.56 11.12 0.01
N VAL A 82 -1.04 12.01 -0.85
CA VAL A 82 -0.41 12.33 -2.14
C VAL A 82 -0.03 13.79 -2.19
N MET A 83 1.12 14.11 -2.78
CA MET A 83 1.58 15.47 -3.01
C MET A 83 1.40 15.83 -4.48
N LYS A 84 0.62 16.88 -4.74
CA LYS A 84 0.40 17.45 -6.08
C LYS A 84 0.36 18.98 -6.02
N ILE A 85 0.39 19.63 -7.19
CA ILE A 85 0.17 21.08 -7.27
C ILE A 85 -1.28 21.40 -6.90
N SER A 86 -1.46 22.42 -6.08
CA SER A 86 -2.78 22.91 -5.69
C SER A 86 -3.45 23.66 -6.84
N ASN A 87 -4.57 23.15 -7.36
CA ASN A 87 -5.34 23.82 -8.42
C ASN A 87 -5.90 25.20 -7.99
N ASN A 88 -6.13 25.39 -6.69
CA ASN A 88 -6.72 26.63 -6.15
C ASN A 88 -5.66 27.67 -5.74
N ASP A 89 -4.38 27.45 -6.05
CA ASP A 89 -3.30 28.33 -5.63
C ASP A 89 -2.60 28.96 -6.84
N SER A 90 -2.69 30.28 -6.95
CA SER A 90 -2.04 31.05 -8.02
C SER A 90 -0.52 30.86 -8.05
N LYS A 91 0.09 30.47 -6.92
CA LYS A 91 1.53 30.23 -6.80
C LYS A 91 1.96 28.80 -7.18
N ARG A 92 1.04 27.95 -7.66
CA ARG A 92 1.29 26.54 -8.01
C ARG A 92 2.05 25.77 -6.93
N SER A 93 1.69 26.02 -5.66
CA SER A 93 2.36 25.38 -4.53
C SER A 93 2.01 23.89 -4.44
N LYS A 94 2.99 23.06 -4.06
CA LYS A 94 2.81 21.63 -3.82
C LYS A 94 2.16 21.43 -2.44
N LYS A 95 1.04 20.70 -2.37
CA LYS A 95 0.32 20.41 -1.13
C LYS A 95 0.06 18.91 -0.96
N TRP A 96 -0.02 18.47 0.30
CA TRP A 96 -0.43 17.12 0.65
C TRP A 96 -1.95 17.01 0.70
N TYR A 97 -2.48 15.95 0.13
CA TYR A 97 -3.90 15.59 0.15
C TYR A 97 -4.04 14.18 0.70
N ILE A 98 -5.08 13.94 1.50
CA ILE A 98 -5.39 12.59 1.97
C ILE A 98 -6.07 11.85 0.81
N ALA A 99 -5.42 10.83 0.29
CA ALA A 99 -5.93 9.97 -0.78
C ALA A 99 -6.73 8.80 -0.18
N ILE A 100 -6.17 8.15 0.85
CA ILE A 100 -6.80 7.04 1.57
C ILE A 100 -6.60 7.26 3.06
N ARG A 101 -7.69 7.31 3.84
CA ARG A 101 -7.63 7.64 5.26
C ARG A 101 -7.08 6.53 6.13
N GLN A 102 -7.70 5.34 6.12
CA GLN A 102 -7.32 4.23 7.00
C GLN A 102 -7.80 2.90 6.38
N LYS A 103 -7.19 2.48 5.27
CA LYS A 103 -7.49 1.18 4.67
C LYS A 103 -6.94 0.08 5.58
N LYS A 104 -7.78 -0.87 5.97
CA LYS A 104 -7.34 -2.10 6.64
C LYS A 104 -6.79 -3.04 5.58
N LEU A 105 -5.60 -3.59 5.83
CA LEU A 105 -5.00 -4.62 4.97
C LEU A 105 -5.42 -6.03 5.39
N ARG A 106 -5.88 -6.19 6.64
CA ARG A 106 -6.30 -7.48 7.19
C ARG A 106 -7.63 -7.37 7.90
N ASN A 107 -8.32 -8.50 8.00
CA ASN A 107 -9.58 -8.63 8.73
C ASN A 107 -9.35 -8.74 10.25
N ASN A 108 -8.18 -9.23 10.69
CA ASN A 108 -7.80 -9.38 12.10
C ASN A 108 -6.38 -8.87 12.36
N VAL A 109 -6.21 -8.14 13.46
CA VAL A 109 -4.96 -7.48 13.88
C VAL A 109 -3.91 -8.47 14.42
N HIS A 110 -4.35 -9.61 14.93
CA HIS A 110 -3.50 -10.57 15.65
C HIS A 110 -3.11 -11.80 14.84
N THR A 111 -3.55 -11.89 13.59
CA THR A 111 -3.36 -13.09 12.76
C THR A 111 -2.07 -13.00 11.96
N GLU A 112 -1.26 -14.07 12.03
CA GLU A 112 -0.04 -14.21 11.22
C GLU A 112 -0.36 -14.56 9.76
N PHE A 113 -1.42 -15.35 9.54
CA PHE A 113 -1.90 -15.72 8.21
C PHE A 113 -2.16 -14.47 7.34
N GLU A 114 -1.65 -14.52 6.11
CA GLU A 114 -1.61 -13.45 5.11
C GLU A 114 -0.77 -12.21 5.48
N SER A 115 -0.28 -12.04 6.72
CA SER A 115 0.45 -10.83 7.13
C SER A 115 1.78 -10.61 6.39
N GLN A 116 2.20 -11.56 5.55
CA GLN A 116 3.39 -11.51 4.69
C GLN A 116 3.07 -11.59 3.18
N ASP A 117 1.80 -11.50 2.79
CA ASP A 117 1.37 -11.57 1.39
C ASP A 117 1.54 -10.24 0.65
N TYR A 118 1.51 -10.31 -0.67
CA TYR A 118 1.49 -9.12 -1.52
C TYR A 118 0.13 -8.46 -1.50
N GLU A 119 0.14 -7.14 -1.34
CA GLU A 119 -1.03 -6.28 -1.38
C GLU A 119 -0.92 -5.32 -2.57
N CYS A 120 -2.07 -5.01 -3.16
CA CYS A 120 -2.20 -4.02 -4.22
C CYS A 120 -3.18 -2.95 -3.78
N ILE A 121 -2.77 -1.69 -3.87
CA ILE A 121 -3.65 -0.53 -3.68
C ILE A 121 -3.79 0.20 -5.00
N LYS A 122 -5.01 0.22 -5.52
CA LYS A 122 -5.32 0.85 -6.80
C LYS A 122 -5.70 2.30 -6.62
N SER A 123 -5.40 3.14 -7.61
CA SER A 123 -5.79 4.55 -7.63
C SER A 123 -7.30 4.74 -7.54
N SER A 124 -8.09 3.75 -7.99
CA SER A 124 -9.56 3.74 -7.91
C SER A 124 -10.10 3.66 -6.48
N GLU A 125 -9.27 3.28 -5.50
CA GLU A 125 -9.65 3.23 -4.08
C GLU A 125 -9.49 4.59 -3.38
N SER A 126 -8.93 5.58 -4.07
CA SER A 126 -8.60 6.89 -3.53
C SER A 126 -9.76 7.87 -3.62
N GLU A 127 -9.92 8.71 -2.59
CA GLU A 127 -10.83 9.87 -2.60
C GLU A 127 -10.35 10.98 -3.57
N ILE A 128 -9.08 10.94 -3.98
CA ILE A 128 -8.42 11.94 -4.82
C ILE A 128 -7.74 11.25 -6.00
N ASP A 129 -7.84 11.81 -7.21
CA ASP A 129 -7.16 11.25 -8.39
C ASP A 129 -5.62 11.21 -8.22
N TRP A 130 -4.98 10.18 -8.76
CA TRP A 130 -3.54 9.93 -8.65
C TRP A 130 -2.75 10.37 -9.89
N SER A 131 -3.21 11.39 -10.60
CA SER A 131 -2.44 12.03 -11.67
C SER A 131 -1.61 13.20 -11.13
N ASP A 132 -0.51 13.50 -11.83
CA ASP A 132 0.42 14.60 -11.52
C ASP A 132 1.01 14.57 -10.09
N LEU A 133 1.37 13.37 -9.60
CA LEU A 133 1.90 13.21 -8.26
C LEU A 133 3.41 13.44 -8.21
N TYR A 134 3.87 14.21 -7.23
CA TYR A 134 5.31 14.36 -6.93
C TYR A 134 5.78 13.37 -5.87
N LYS A 135 4.92 13.09 -4.89
CA LYS A 135 5.24 12.20 -3.78
C LYS A 135 4.00 11.43 -3.32
N ILE A 136 4.21 10.24 -2.80
CA ILE A 136 3.21 9.50 -2.03
C ILE A 136 3.79 9.26 -0.64
N LYS A 137 3.00 9.50 0.41
CA LYS A 137 3.34 9.17 1.79
C LYS A 137 2.43 8.05 2.26
N LEU A 138 3.04 6.93 2.61
CA LEU A 138 2.38 5.79 3.23
C LEU A 138 2.58 5.91 4.73
N ILE A 139 1.49 5.86 5.49
CA ILE A 139 1.51 5.83 6.96
C ILE A 139 1.00 4.45 7.38
N LEU A 140 1.89 3.64 7.90
CA LEU A 140 1.65 2.26 8.29
C LEU A 140 1.38 2.22 9.79
N ARG A 141 0.37 1.46 10.22
CA ARG A 141 0.02 1.31 11.64
C ARG A 141 -0.22 -0.15 11.98
N GLN A 142 0.26 -0.53 13.16
CA GLN A 142 0.02 -1.83 13.75
C GLN A 142 -0.37 -1.64 15.22
N PRO A 143 -1.68 -1.71 15.55
CA PRO A 143 -2.14 -1.45 16.91
C PRO A 143 -1.86 -2.61 17.89
N SER A 144 -1.70 -3.86 17.40
CA SER A 144 -1.43 -5.03 18.24
C SER A 144 -0.07 -4.90 18.95
N PRO A 145 -0.02 -5.21 20.26
CA PRO A 145 1.23 -5.20 21.02
C PRO A 145 2.15 -6.36 20.68
N ASN A 146 1.65 -7.41 20.00
CA ASN A 146 2.42 -8.62 19.71
C ASN A 146 3.42 -8.43 18.56
N TRP A 147 3.27 -7.36 17.77
CA TRP A 147 4.06 -7.11 16.57
C TRP A 147 4.99 -5.93 16.80
N SER A 148 6.19 -6.21 17.31
CA SER A 148 7.24 -5.22 17.56
C SER A 148 7.97 -4.77 16.28
N ASN A 149 7.86 -5.53 15.20
CA ASN A 149 8.39 -5.16 13.90
C ASN A 149 7.27 -5.29 12.88
N PHE A 150 6.95 -4.21 12.18
CA PHE A 150 5.97 -4.18 11.11
C PHE A 150 6.40 -3.16 10.05
N GLY A 151 5.88 -3.34 8.84
CA GLY A 151 6.20 -2.49 7.70
C GLY A 151 5.65 -3.07 6.42
N ILE A 152 6.30 -2.69 5.33
CA ILE A 152 6.08 -3.25 4.00
C ILE A 152 7.44 -3.35 3.30
N ASP A 153 7.59 -4.34 2.44
CA ASP A 153 8.78 -4.59 1.62
C ASP A 153 8.40 -4.63 0.13
N ASP A 154 9.40 -4.74 -0.75
CA ASP A 154 9.23 -4.90 -2.21
C ASP A 154 8.23 -3.91 -2.84
N VAL A 155 8.30 -2.64 -2.42
CA VAL A 155 7.39 -1.62 -2.90
C VAL A 155 7.64 -1.32 -4.38
N LYS A 156 6.61 -1.48 -5.21
CA LYS A 156 6.59 -1.18 -6.63
C LYS A 156 5.46 -0.20 -6.94
N VAL A 157 5.74 0.75 -7.82
CA VAL A 157 4.76 1.74 -8.26
C VAL A 157 4.53 1.57 -9.75
N ILE A 158 3.26 1.37 -10.11
CA ILE A 158 2.83 1.07 -11.46
C ILE A 158 2.15 2.30 -12.05
N ARG A 159 2.54 2.69 -13.27
CA ARG A 159 1.93 3.81 -13.97
C ARG A 159 0.47 3.54 -14.30
N LYS A 160 -0.33 4.59 -14.32
CA LYS A 160 -1.70 4.55 -14.83
C LYS A 160 -1.66 4.24 -16.33
N VAL A 161 -2.30 3.15 -16.74
CA VAL A 161 -2.44 2.83 -18.17
C VAL A 161 -3.39 3.86 -18.77
N GLN A 162 -2.90 4.68 -19.69
CA GLN A 162 -3.77 5.54 -20.48
C GLN A 162 -4.58 4.64 -21.41
N SER A 163 -5.89 4.55 -21.20
CA SER A 163 -6.79 3.98 -22.19
C SER A 163 -6.66 4.83 -23.44
N GLY A 164 -5.89 4.38 -24.43
CA GLY A 164 -5.86 5.00 -25.74
C GLY A 164 -7.28 5.00 -26.30
N ASN A 165 -7.72 6.16 -26.80
CA ASN A 165 -8.95 6.23 -27.59
C ASN A 165 -8.80 5.27 -28.77
N VAL A 166 -9.56 4.17 -28.72
CA VAL A 166 -9.84 3.32 -29.90
C VAL A 166 -10.87 4.05 -30.75
#